data_AF-R1GE22-F1
#
_entry.id   AF-R1GE22-F1
#
_cell.length_a   1.000
_cell.length_b   1.000
_cell.length_c   1.000
_cell.angle_alpha   90.00
_cell.angle_beta   90.00
_cell.angle_gamma   90.00
#
_symmetry.space_group_name_H-M   'P 1'
#
loop_
_entity.id
_entity.type
_entity.pdbx_description
1 polymer ?
#
loop_
_entity_poly.entity_id
_entity_poly.type
_entity_poly.pdbx_seq_one_letter_code
_entity_poly.pdbx_strand_id
1 'polypeptide(L)'
;MSVQDADPGASPLFRLPRELRDEIYAHLLAPHVFRVERPDDYVDYKYDLRLLRVNRQIHHEARDVFRRLNTFARIETPWPEAKQHISDEGRVPIIASGPHAAAFNKVHLRVYIEAYQYVFGEGDTHHMVILVEHLQDFCRMWYYSDLSHPGLNSHLRLTLTLQDPFPADGVEKSLPVSLKRKILEPFGEIKKLHELRIEGQGDKSIEESLRDAQAVPYKTPDECLAEATRLKDEGNVALQKNRFGEALRLYEEAFLAMHIVVAGKRRSIWGNAFFETHLHSEQFESQYGQLVRLVLRVKLVANTTLTYLKMENYQMAKFWGMRSIQLMREGMGIENDDDDEPMLGFAAANEMGKIYYRTGLACKAMDEIEQARKLFRIAAQYLPRDPHIQVALASVALRI
;
A
#
# COMPACT_ATOMS: atom_id res chain seq x y z
N MET A 1 34.43 43.00 3.27
CA MET A 1 35.68 42.23 3.34
C MET A 1 36.06 41.84 1.92
N SER A 2 37.29 42.16 1.54
CA SER A 2 37.81 42.14 0.16
C SER A 2 37.91 40.72 -0.42
N VAL A 3 37.58 40.58 -1.71
CA VAL A 3 37.60 39.34 -2.51
C VAL A 3 39.04 39.01 -2.98
N GLN A 4 40.06 39.24 -2.15
CA GLN A 4 41.47 39.17 -2.59
C GLN A 4 42.36 38.13 -1.90
N ASP A 5 41.83 37.28 -1.01
CA ASP A 5 42.60 36.17 -0.41
C ASP A 5 41.99 34.80 -0.77
N ALA A 6 41.65 34.57 -2.03
CA ALA A 6 41.21 33.25 -2.49
C ALA A 6 42.39 32.47 -3.08
N ASP A 7 42.89 31.50 -2.32
CA ASP A 7 43.88 30.53 -2.80
C ASP A 7 43.37 29.87 -4.11
N PRO A 8 44.04 30.06 -5.25
CA PRO A 8 43.56 29.62 -6.56
C PRO A 8 43.48 28.08 -6.69
N GLY A 9 44.06 27.33 -5.75
CA GLY A 9 43.96 25.86 -5.67
C GLY A 9 42.78 25.34 -4.83
N ALA A 10 42.10 26.19 -4.06
CA ALA A 10 41.02 25.75 -3.18
C ALA A 10 39.71 25.51 -3.97
N SER A 11 39.19 24.28 -3.92
CA SER A 11 37.92 23.90 -4.56
C SER A 11 36.81 24.90 -4.20
N PRO A 12 36.02 25.38 -5.19
CA PRO A 12 34.92 26.32 -4.95
C PRO A 12 33.93 25.83 -3.89
N LEU A 13 33.76 24.51 -3.75
CA LEU A 13 32.88 23.91 -2.75
C LEU A 13 33.27 24.31 -1.32
N PHE A 14 34.56 24.35 -0.99
CA PHE A 14 35.04 24.67 0.36
C PHE A 14 35.03 26.17 0.66
N ARG A 15 34.77 27.01 -0.36
CA ARG A 15 34.53 28.45 -0.17
C ARG A 15 33.11 28.75 0.32
N LEU A 16 32.18 27.80 0.16
CA LEU A 16 30.82 27.93 0.67
C LEU A 16 30.80 27.81 2.20
N PRO A 17 29.92 28.54 2.92
CA PRO A 17 29.65 28.30 4.33
C PRO A 17 29.21 26.86 4.62
N ARG A 18 29.40 26.40 5.86
CA ARG A 18 29.11 25.02 6.24
C ARG A 18 27.63 24.68 6.04
N GLU A 19 26.76 25.62 6.32
CA GLU A 19 25.31 25.52 6.21
C GLU A 19 24.90 25.24 4.75
N LEU A 20 25.50 25.94 3.79
CA LEU A 20 25.23 25.69 2.37
C LEU A 20 25.77 24.35 1.89
N ARG A 21 26.91 23.90 2.42
CA ARG A 21 27.44 22.56 2.12
C ARG A 21 26.52 21.47 2.69
N ASP A 22 25.98 21.66 3.89
CA ASP A 22 25.02 20.73 4.51
C ASP A 22 23.73 20.61 3.68
N GLU A 23 23.23 21.71 3.12
CA GLU A 23 22.08 21.66 2.19
C GLU A 23 22.42 20.91 0.89
N ILE A 24 23.62 21.12 0.33
CA ILE A 24 24.09 20.34 -0.82
C ILE A 24 24.13 18.85 -0.48
N TYR A 25 24.72 18.47 0.66
CA TYR A 25 24.74 17.08 1.10
C TYR A 25 23.33 16.54 1.34
N ALA A 26 22.41 17.36 1.88
CA ALA A 26 21.04 16.93 2.12
C ALA A 26 20.31 16.61 0.81
N HIS A 27 20.48 17.45 -0.21
CA HIS A 27 19.96 17.21 -1.55
C HIS A 27 20.57 15.99 -2.24
N LEU A 28 21.83 15.63 -1.93
CA LEU A 28 22.50 14.48 -2.54
C LEU A 28 22.29 13.16 -1.78
N LEU A 29 21.96 13.23 -0.48
CA LEU A 29 21.96 12.08 0.43
C LEU A 29 20.59 11.81 1.05
N ALA A 30 19.56 12.55 0.66
CA ALA A 30 18.19 12.26 1.07
C ALA A 30 17.72 10.92 0.49
N PRO A 31 16.91 10.15 1.23
CA PRO A 31 16.44 8.83 0.78
C PRO A 31 15.81 8.81 -0.62
N HIS A 32 14.99 9.81 -0.96
CA HIS A 32 14.30 9.88 -2.24
C HIS A 32 15.24 9.97 -3.46
N VAL A 33 16.49 10.41 -3.27
CA VAL A 33 17.51 10.48 -4.34
C VAL A 33 17.97 9.09 -4.76
N PHE A 34 17.93 8.13 -3.83
CA PHE A 34 18.33 6.75 -4.07
C PHE A 34 17.17 5.86 -4.53
N ARG A 35 15.96 6.43 -4.62
CA ARG A 35 14.74 5.73 -5.00
C ARG A 35 14.78 5.42 -6.50
N VAL A 36 14.55 4.16 -6.86
CA VAL A 36 14.37 3.71 -8.24
C VAL A 36 12.96 3.16 -8.36
N GLU A 37 12.10 3.90 -9.05
CA GLU A 37 10.73 3.48 -9.34
C GLU A 37 10.73 2.48 -10.50
N ARG A 38 10.01 1.38 -10.30
CA ARG A 38 9.79 0.35 -11.31
C ARG A 38 8.48 0.63 -12.06
N PRO A 39 8.28 0.04 -13.26
CA PRO A 39 7.06 0.21 -14.07
C PRO A 39 5.75 -0.20 -13.38
N ASP A 40 5.86 -0.79 -12.20
CA ASP A 40 4.79 -1.43 -11.49
C ASP A 40 4.57 -0.77 -10.11
N ASP A 41 5.05 0.45 -9.93
CA ASP A 41 5.03 1.21 -8.67
C ASP A 41 5.87 0.58 -7.54
N TYR A 42 6.64 -0.48 -7.84
CA TYR A 42 7.61 -1.01 -6.89
C TYR A 42 8.81 -0.07 -6.76
N VAL A 43 9.37 -0.02 -5.56
CA VAL A 43 10.44 0.92 -5.21
C VAL A 43 11.65 0.16 -4.71
N ASP A 44 12.76 0.35 -5.41
CA ASP A 44 14.07 -0.10 -4.99
C ASP A 44 14.89 1.07 -4.45
N TYR A 45 15.87 0.77 -3.58
CA TYR A 45 16.89 1.72 -3.18
C TYR A 45 18.25 1.34 -3.76
N LYS A 46 18.90 2.30 -4.43
CA LYS A 46 20.26 2.16 -4.94
C LYS A 46 21.16 3.26 -4.36
N TYR A 47 21.70 2.99 -3.18
CA TYR A 47 22.61 3.92 -2.51
C TYR A 47 23.95 4.03 -3.24
N ASP A 48 24.29 5.25 -3.68
CA ASP A 48 25.62 5.60 -4.18
C ASP A 48 26.35 6.50 -3.18
N LEU A 49 27.21 5.89 -2.37
CA LEU A 49 27.93 6.58 -1.29
C LEU A 49 29.36 6.96 -1.67
N ARG A 50 29.70 7.00 -2.98
CA ARG A 50 31.04 7.38 -3.45
C ARG A 50 31.46 8.78 -2.97
N LEU A 51 30.51 9.68 -2.74
CA LEU A 51 30.75 11.01 -2.16
C LEU A 51 31.51 10.92 -0.83
N LEU A 52 31.22 9.92 0.01
CA LEU A 52 31.86 9.73 1.32
C LEU A 52 33.34 9.33 1.22
N ARG A 53 33.85 9.09 0.01
CA ARG A 53 35.24 8.66 -0.26
C ARG A 53 36.10 9.74 -0.91
N VAL A 54 35.57 10.93 -1.15
CA VAL A 54 36.28 11.99 -1.89
C VAL A 54 37.46 12.56 -1.10
N ASN A 55 37.22 13.03 0.14
CA ASN A 55 38.27 13.44 1.08
C ASN A 55 37.75 13.42 2.51
N ARG A 56 38.64 13.66 3.50
CA ARG A 56 38.29 13.61 4.93
C ARG A 56 37.22 14.62 5.33
N GLN A 57 37.30 15.86 4.83
CA GLN A 57 36.31 16.87 5.17
C GLN A 57 34.93 16.43 4.67
N ILE A 58 34.77 16.24 3.36
CA ILE A 58 33.51 15.76 2.74
C ILE A 58 33.02 14.49 3.43
N HIS A 59 33.91 13.53 3.73
CA HIS A 59 33.55 12.32 4.46
C HIS A 59 32.82 12.63 5.77
N HIS A 60 33.41 13.47 6.64
CA HIS A 60 32.80 13.79 7.93
C HIS A 60 31.50 14.60 7.75
N GLU A 61 31.53 15.66 6.93
CA GLU A 61 30.36 16.52 6.74
C GLU A 61 29.17 15.77 6.15
N ALA A 62 29.39 15.08 5.02
CA ALA A 62 28.36 14.36 4.30
C ALA A 62 27.84 13.14 5.09
N ARG A 63 28.71 12.46 5.86
CA ARG A 63 28.30 11.35 6.71
C ARG A 63 27.35 11.79 7.81
N ASP A 64 27.60 12.94 8.43
CA ASP A 64 26.74 13.43 9.51
C ASP A 64 25.35 13.81 8.96
N VAL A 65 25.30 14.42 7.76
CA VAL A 65 24.04 14.69 7.05
C VAL A 65 23.34 13.38 6.64
N PHE A 66 24.07 12.41 6.07
CA PHE A 66 23.53 11.10 5.69
C PHE A 66 22.85 10.41 6.88
N ARG A 67 23.54 10.36 8.03
CA ARG A 67 23.03 9.72 9.26
C ARG A 67 21.78 10.40 9.80
N ARG A 68 21.69 11.73 9.69
CA ARG A 68 20.52 12.51 10.09
C ARG A 68 19.30 12.22 9.21
N LEU A 69 19.50 12.03 7.91
CA LEU A 69 18.43 11.85 6.94
C LEU A 69 18.01 10.40 6.75
N ASN A 70 18.90 9.44 7.02
CA ASN A 70 18.67 8.03 6.77
C ASN A 70 18.60 7.26 8.09
N THR A 71 17.38 7.05 8.58
CA THR A 71 17.09 6.25 9.76
C THR A 71 16.60 4.86 9.34
N PHE A 72 17.29 3.83 9.82
CA PHE A 72 17.07 2.44 9.42
C PHE A 72 16.44 1.60 10.52
N ALA A 73 15.56 0.69 10.13
CA ALA A 73 15.06 -0.40 10.94
C ALA A 73 15.49 -1.74 10.31
N ARG A 74 15.83 -2.72 11.15
CA ARG A 74 16.12 -4.09 10.70
C ARG A 74 15.07 -5.04 11.23
N ILE A 75 14.41 -5.74 10.32
CA ILE A 75 13.44 -6.79 10.59
C ILE A 75 14.16 -8.12 10.58
N GLU A 76 13.94 -8.90 11.61
CA GLU A 76 14.58 -10.17 11.92
C GLU A 76 13.49 -11.19 12.20
N THR A 77 13.46 -12.27 11.41
CA THR A 77 12.34 -13.21 11.45
C THR A 77 12.77 -14.59 10.95
N PRO A 78 12.22 -15.69 11.48
CA PRO A 78 12.61 -17.03 11.05
C PRO A 78 11.94 -17.50 9.74
N TRP A 79 11.00 -16.74 9.16
CA TRP A 79 10.29 -17.16 7.96
C TRP A 79 10.98 -16.69 6.67
N PRO A 80 11.40 -17.61 5.78
CA PRO A 80 12.05 -17.26 4.51
C PRO A 80 11.13 -16.48 3.56
N GLU A 81 9.82 -16.74 3.64
CA GLU A 81 8.79 -16.09 2.81
C GLU A 81 8.58 -14.62 3.22
N ALA A 82 9.02 -14.19 4.41
CA ALA A 82 8.77 -12.85 4.93
C ALA A 82 9.26 -11.76 3.96
N LYS A 83 10.38 -11.97 3.28
CA LYS A 83 10.87 -11.03 2.27
C LYS A 83 9.85 -10.82 1.16
N GLN A 84 9.29 -11.91 0.64
CA GLN A 84 8.32 -11.87 -0.44
C GLN A 84 7.03 -11.18 0.03
N HIS A 85 6.52 -11.54 1.21
CA HIS A 85 5.33 -10.89 1.77
C HIS A 85 5.53 -9.39 2.00
N ILE A 86 6.67 -8.98 2.57
CA ILE A 86 6.98 -7.57 2.83
C ILE A 86 7.12 -6.77 1.53
N SER A 87 7.85 -7.32 0.55
CA SER A 87 8.19 -6.65 -0.70
C SER A 87 7.05 -6.71 -1.73
N ASP A 88 6.56 -7.90 -2.07
CA ASP A 88 5.63 -8.10 -3.19
C ASP A 88 4.20 -7.80 -2.80
N GLU A 89 3.78 -8.21 -1.61
CA GLU A 89 2.40 -8.01 -1.16
C GLU A 89 2.25 -6.68 -0.41
N GLY A 90 3.15 -6.43 0.55
CA GLY A 90 3.20 -5.22 1.36
C GLY A 90 3.71 -3.98 0.65
N ARG A 91 4.45 -4.15 -0.47
CA ARG A 91 5.09 -3.05 -1.21
C ARG A 91 6.01 -2.20 -0.35
N VAL A 92 6.56 -2.77 0.71
CA VAL A 92 7.51 -2.09 1.59
C VAL A 92 8.89 -2.14 0.94
N PRO A 93 9.51 -1.00 0.64
CA PRO A 93 10.82 -0.99 0.01
C PRO A 93 11.90 -1.57 0.94
N ILE A 94 12.58 -2.61 0.47
CA ILE A 94 13.69 -3.25 1.19
C ILE A 94 15.01 -2.71 0.64
N ILE A 95 15.84 -2.12 1.51
CA ILE A 95 17.17 -1.59 1.15
C ILE A 95 18.19 -2.71 1.01
N ALA A 96 18.17 -3.66 1.96
CA ALA A 96 19.07 -4.80 1.98
C ALA A 96 18.36 -6.03 2.54
N SER A 97 18.74 -7.22 2.06
CA SER A 97 18.25 -8.50 2.57
C SER A 97 19.38 -9.53 2.66
N GLY A 98 19.18 -10.57 3.46
CA GLY A 98 20.12 -11.70 3.58
C GLY A 98 21.45 -11.28 4.23
N PRO A 99 22.61 -11.78 3.76
CA PRO A 99 23.91 -11.53 4.40
C PRO A 99 24.26 -10.04 4.55
N HIS A 100 23.87 -9.21 3.59
CA HIS A 100 24.11 -7.76 3.64
C HIS A 100 23.31 -7.09 4.77
N ALA A 101 22.06 -7.51 4.98
CA ALA A 101 21.23 -7.01 6.07
C ALA A 101 21.69 -7.54 7.44
N ALA A 102 22.14 -8.80 7.50
CA ALA A 102 22.71 -9.40 8.71
C ALA A 102 23.96 -8.64 9.19
N ALA A 103 24.86 -8.29 8.26
CA ALA A 103 26.07 -7.52 8.53
C ALA A 103 25.80 -6.04 8.86
N PHE A 104 24.61 -5.52 8.54
CA PHE A 104 24.25 -4.13 8.78
C PHE A 104 23.81 -3.91 10.24
N ASN A 105 24.67 -3.30 11.04
CA ASN A 105 24.44 -3.03 12.47
C ASN A 105 24.08 -1.57 12.80
N LYS A 106 24.03 -0.69 11.79
CA LYS A 106 23.78 0.76 11.95
C LYS A 106 22.29 1.09 11.87
N VAL A 107 21.53 0.48 12.76
CA VAL A 107 20.06 0.56 12.81
C VAL A 107 19.60 1.27 14.09
N HIS A 108 18.50 2.01 13.99
CA HIS A 108 17.88 2.69 15.13
C HIS A 108 16.85 1.78 15.82
N LEU A 109 16.28 0.85 15.05
CA LEU A 109 15.32 -0.14 15.52
C LEU A 109 15.74 -1.52 15.04
N ARG A 110 15.76 -2.48 15.95
CA ARG A 110 15.67 -3.91 15.61
C ARG A 110 14.28 -4.40 15.92
N VAL A 111 13.68 -5.08 14.95
CA VAL A 111 12.35 -5.68 15.02
C VAL A 111 12.55 -7.18 14.94
N TYR A 112 12.46 -7.87 16.07
CA TYR A 112 12.60 -9.32 16.12
C TYR A 112 11.23 -9.97 16.31
N ILE A 113 10.84 -10.79 15.35
CA ILE A 113 9.54 -11.45 15.28
C ILE A 113 9.78 -12.95 15.30
N GLU A 114 9.22 -13.63 16.31
CA GLU A 114 9.34 -15.08 16.44
C GLU A 114 8.01 -15.72 16.83
N ALA A 115 7.87 -17.02 16.62
CA ALA A 115 6.74 -17.79 17.14
C ALA A 115 7.17 -18.60 18.35
N TYR A 116 6.50 -18.42 19.49
CA TYR A 116 6.94 -19.04 20.75
C TYR A 116 6.78 -20.57 20.78
N GLN A 117 5.94 -21.13 19.91
CA GLN A 117 5.65 -22.56 19.85
C GLN A 117 6.58 -23.32 18.90
N TYR A 118 7.40 -22.61 18.13
CA TYR A 118 8.29 -23.20 17.14
C TYR A 118 9.74 -22.83 17.48
N VAL A 119 10.58 -23.85 17.64
CA VAL A 119 12.03 -23.65 17.71
C VAL A 119 12.56 -23.73 16.29
N PHE A 120 13.01 -22.60 15.77
CA PHE A 120 13.71 -22.54 14.48
C PHE A 120 15.19 -22.89 14.70
N GLY A 121 15.84 -23.44 13.67
CA GLY A 121 17.25 -23.81 13.75
C GLY A 121 18.15 -22.60 13.95
N GLU A 122 19.30 -22.79 14.60
CA GLU A 122 20.34 -21.76 14.64
C GLU A 122 20.76 -21.41 13.20
N GLY A 123 20.62 -20.13 12.83
CA GLY A 123 20.97 -19.64 11.50
C GLY A 123 19.79 -19.40 10.54
N ASP A 124 18.56 -19.74 10.94
CA ASP A 124 17.36 -19.54 10.11
C ASP A 124 16.77 -18.11 10.21
N THR A 125 17.49 -17.16 10.80
CA THR A 125 17.02 -15.77 10.89
C THR A 125 17.23 -15.03 9.57
N HIS A 126 16.13 -14.62 8.96
CA HIS A 126 16.10 -13.76 7.80
C HIS A 126 16.14 -12.30 8.24
N HIS A 127 17.11 -11.57 7.68
CA HIS A 127 17.33 -10.16 7.97
C HIS A 127 16.94 -9.29 6.78
N MET A 128 16.20 -8.21 7.05
CA MET A 128 15.81 -7.20 6.07
C MET A 128 16.00 -5.82 6.67
N VAL A 129 16.55 -4.88 5.90
CA VAL A 129 16.71 -3.48 6.30
C VAL A 129 15.76 -2.62 5.51
N ILE A 130 14.98 -1.80 6.21
CA ILE A 130 14.08 -0.80 5.64
C ILE A 130 14.39 0.58 6.25
N LEU A 131 13.86 1.62 5.64
CA LEU A 131 13.86 2.94 6.27
C LEU A 131 12.74 3.00 7.31
N VAL A 132 12.97 3.76 8.38
CA VAL A 132 11.96 4.05 9.40
C VAL A 132 10.74 4.75 8.80
N GLU A 133 10.89 5.47 7.67
CA GLU A 133 9.75 6.05 6.95
C GLU A 133 8.78 5.00 6.40
N HIS A 134 9.25 3.78 6.14
CA HIS A 134 8.44 2.66 5.62
C HIS A 134 7.88 1.74 6.72
N LEU A 135 8.14 2.04 8.00
CA LEU A 135 7.64 1.23 9.12
C LEU A 135 6.11 1.22 9.18
N GLN A 136 5.46 2.33 8.81
CA GLN A 136 4.00 2.39 8.76
C GLN A 136 3.43 1.42 7.73
N ASP A 137 4.02 1.35 6.54
CA ASP A 137 3.59 0.44 5.48
C ASP A 137 3.85 -1.02 5.86
N PHE A 138 4.98 -1.29 6.53
CA PHE A 138 5.27 -2.59 7.11
C PHE A 138 4.23 -3.04 8.14
N CYS A 139 3.90 -2.17 9.10
CA CYS A 139 2.90 -2.49 10.12
C CYS A 139 1.50 -2.62 9.50
N ARG A 140 1.17 -1.81 8.49
CA ARG A 140 -0.10 -1.89 7.76
C ARG A 140 -0.22 -3.22 7.00
N MET A 141 0.83 -3.67 6.34
CA MET A 141 0.85 -4.99 5.69
C MET A 141 0.65 -6.11 6.72
N TRP A 142 1.37 -6.07 7.85
CA TRP A 142 1.22 -7.09 8.89
C TRP A 142 -0.20 -7.08 9.48
N TYR A 143 -0.79 -5.90 9.72
CA TYR A 143 -2.19 -5.77 10.08
C TYR A 143 -3.10 -6.55 9.10
N TYR A 144 -2.92 -6.36 7.79
CA TYR A 144 -3.68 -7.11 6.79
C TYR A 144 -3.39 -8.62 6.77
N SER A 145 -2.17 -9.02 7.07
CA SER A 145 -1.79 -10.43 7.21
C SER A 145 -2.52 -11.09 8.38
N ASP A 146 -2.59 -10.44 9.55
CA ASP A 146 -3.32 -10.98 10.71
C ASP A 146 -4.83 -11.11 10.42
N LEU A 147 -5.41 -10.16 9.67
CA LEU A 147 -6.80 -10.29 9.23
C LEU A 147 -7.00 -11.40 8.18
N SER A 148 -5.98 -11.67 7.37
CA SER A 148 -6.05 -12.75 6.37
C SER A 148 -5.86 -14.13 7.03
N HIS A 149 -5.20 -14.16 8.18
CA HIS A 149 -4.94 -15.35 8.98
C HIS A 149 -5.35 -15.12 10.46
N PRO A 150 -6.66 -15.10 10.76
CA PRO A 150 -7.15 -14.79 12.10
C PRO A 150 -6.50 -15.66 13.17
N GLY A 151 -5.86 -15.02 14.16
CA GLY A 151 -5.16 -15.69 15.24
C GLY A 151 -3.65 -15.80 15.05
N LEU A 152 -3.11 -15.43 13.88
CA LEU A 152 -1.68 -15.41 13.59
C LEU A 152 -0.88 -14.71 14.71
N ASN A 153 -1.26 -13.48 15.07
CA ASN A 153 -0.52 -12.70 16.05
C ASN A 153 -0.49 -13.34 17.45
N SER A 154 -1.50 -14.15 17.80
CA SER A 154 -1.55 -14.81 19.12
C SER A 154 -0.44 -15.86 19.31
N HIS A 155 0.22 -16.26 18.22
CA HIS A 155 1.38 -17.14 18.21
C HIS A 155 2.72 -16.39 18.16
N LEU A 156 2.70 -15.07 17.96
CA LEU A 156 3.90 -14.26 17.70
C LEU A 156 4.33 -13.47 18.93
N ARG A 157 5.66 -13.44 19.14
CA ARG A 157 6.34 -12.52 20.05
C ARG A 157 7.04 -11.45 19.23
N LEU A 158 6.97 -10.22 19.71
CA LEU A 158 7.62 -9.06 19.11
C LEU A 158 8.59 -8.44 20.12
N THR A 159 9.85 -8.31 19.74
CA THR A 159 10.83 -7.52 20.49
C THR A 159 11.28 -6.33 19.65
N LEU A 160 11.11 -5.13 20.20
CA LEU A 160 11.51 -3.86 19.59
C LEU A 160 12.69 -3.28 20.39
N THR A 161 13.89 -3.33 19.83
CA THR A 161 15.10 -2.79 20.48
C THR A 161 15.48 -1.45 19.85
N LEU A 162 15.39 -0.38 20.63
CA LEU A 162 15.74 0.98 20.23
C LEU A 162 17.15 1.32 20.68
N GLN A 163 17.97 1.83 19.77
CA GLN A 163 19.37 2.14 20.06
C GLN A 163 19.87 3.31 19.20
N ASP A 164 20.91 4.00 19.66
CA ASP A 164 21.65 4.95 18.84
C ASP A 164 22.78 4.22 18.10
N PRO A 165 22.72 4.08 16.76
CA PRO A 165 23.78 3.39 16.00
C PRO A 165 25.10 4.17 15.92
N PHE A 166 25.13 5.44 16.35
CA PHE A 166 26.26 6.36 16.21
C PHE A 166 26.61 7.09 17.53
N PRO A 167 26.91 6.37 18.62
CA PRO A 167 27.28 7.00 19.89
C PRO A 167 28.57 7.83 19.74
N ALA A 168 28.55 9.05 20.26
CA ALA A 168 29.74 9.89 20.34
C ALA A 168 30.59 9.44 21.54
N ASP A 169 31.86 9.10 21.31
CA ASP A 169 32.82 8.72 22.35
C ASP A 169 32.36 7.55 23.26
N GLY A 170 31.52 6.66 22.73
CA GLY A 170 30.97 5.53 23.48
C GLY A 170 29.83 5.88 24.43
N VAL A 171 29.42 7.16 24.50
CA VAL A 171 28.25 7.60 25.25
C VAL A 171 27.03 7.56 24.33
N GLU A 172 26.07 6.74 24.70
CA GLU A 172 24.82 6.61 23.95
C GLU A 172 23.96 7.86 24.16
N LYS A 173 23.70 8.60 23.08
CA LYS A 173 22.82 9.76 23.14
C LYS A 173 21.37 9.27 23.12
N SER A 174 20.54 9.86 23.99
CA SER A 174 19.10 9.62 23.95
C SER A 174 18.53 10.01 22.58
N LEU A 175 17.85 9.09 21.91
CA LEU A 175 17.15 9.35 20.67
C LEU A 175 16.11 10.46 20.88
N PRO A 176 15.91 11.38 19.91
CA PRO A 176 14.84 12.36 20.00
C PRO A 176 13.47 11.69 20.19
N VAL A 177 12.63 12.25 21.06
CA VAL A 177 11.26 11.75 21.31
C VAL A 177 10.45 11.60 20.03
N SER A 178 10.60 12.54 19.09
CA SER A 178 9.94 12.47 17.78
C SER A 178 10.37 11.26 16.95
N LEU A 179 11.64 10.87 17.01
CA LEU A 179 12.13 9.68 16.34
C LEU A 179 11.64 8.41 17.02
N LYS A 180 11.65 8.35 18.37
CA LYS A 180 11.09 7.22 19.13
C LYS A 180 9.61 7.00 18.81
N ARG A 181 8.82 8.07 18.72
CA ARG A 181 7.42 8.02 18.28
C ARG A 181 7.28 7.46 16.87
N LYS A 182 8.03 8.03 15.91
CA LYS A 182 8.04 7.55 14.51
C LYS A 182 8.42 6.07 14.38
N ILE A 183 9.25 5.57 15.29
CA ILE A 183 9.71 4.17 15.34
C ILE A 183 8.67 3.24 15.98
N LEU A 184 8.01 3.66 17.07
CA LEU A 184 7.16 2.79 17.89
C LEU A 184 5.66 2.87 17.56
N GLU A 185 5.13 4.06 17.29
CA GLU A 185 3.69 4.27 17.08
C GLU A 185 3.09 3.41 15.95
N PRO A 186 3.79 3.14 14.82
CA PRO A 186 3.26 2.25 13.77
C PRO A 186 2.84 0.86 14.27
N PHE A 187 3.51 0.32 15.28
CA PHE A 187 3.21 -0.99 15.84
C PHE A 187 1.88 -1.03 16.63
N GLY A 188 1.23 0.12 16.84
CA GLY A 188 -0.10 0.21 17.43
C GLY A 188 -1.18 -0.51 16.63
N GLU A 189 -0.93 -0.74 15.34
CA GLU A 189 -1.84 -1.51 14.47
C GLU A 189 -1.73 -3.02 14.66
N ILE A 190 -0.65 -3.50 15.29
CA ILE A 190 -0.41 -4.93 15.49
C ILE A 190 -1.00 -5.34 16.84
N LYS A 191 -2.09 -6.11 16.79
CA LYS A 191 -2.88 -6.45 17.99
C LYS A 191 -2.78 -7.92 18.31
N LYS A 192 -3.17 -8.26 19.54
CA LYS A 192 -3.28 -9.65 20.01
C LYS A 192 -1.99 -10.46 19.87
N LEU A 193 -0.83 -9.79 19.99
CA LEU A 193 0.45 -10.48 20.11
C LEU A 193 0.48 -11.33 21.37
N HIS A 194 1.18 -12.47 21.32
CA HIS A 194 1.46 -13.24 22.54
C HIS A 194 2.25 -12.41 23.54
N GLU A 195 3.26 -11.68 23.04
CA GLU A 195 4.12 -10.84 23.85
C GLU A 195 4.69 -9.68 23.04
N LEU A 196 4.79 -8.51 23.66
CA LEU A 196 5.51 -7.34 23.16
C LEU A 196 6.53 -6.89 24.21
N ARG A 197 7.81 -6.91 23.82
CA ARG A 197 8.94 -6.36 24.59
C ARG A 197 9.51 -5.14 23.89
N ILE A 198 9.75 -4.08 24.65
CA ILE A 198 10.45 -2.89 24.19
C ILE A 198 11.72 -2.77 25.01
N GLU A 199 12.86 -2.73 24.32
CA GLU A 199 14.18 -2.76 24.91
C GLU A 199 15.02 -1.56 24.45
N GLY A 200 16.09 -1.27 25.21
CA GLY A 200 16.98 -0.15 24.93
C GLY A 200 16.35 1.19 25.27
N GLN A 201 16.41 2.15 24.35
CA GLN A 201 16.03 3.54 24.59
C GLN A 201 14.51 3.84 24.52
N GLY A 202 13.65 2.87 24.87
CA GLY A 202 12.20 3.08 24.93
C GLY A 202 11.80 4.14 25.97
N ASP A 203 10.78 4.95 25.67
CA ASP A 203 10.16 5.85 26.64
C ASP A 203 8.84 5.26 27.15
N LYS A 204 8.66 5.20 28.46
CA LYS A 204 7.45 4.63 29.09
C LYS A 204 6.15 5.25 28.58
N SER A 205 6.11 6.57 28.40
CA SER A 205 4.91 7.25 27.91
C SER A 205 4.56 6.91 26.45
N ILE A 206 5.56 6.64 25.61
CA ILE A 206 5.35 6.19 24.22
C ILE A 206 4.91 4.72 24.24
N GLU A 207 5.51 3.89 25.09
CA GLU A 207 5.10 2.51 25.29
C GLU A 207 3.64 2.40 25.76
N GLU A 208 3.22 3.21 26.74
CA GLU A 208 1.83 3.28 27.19
C GLU A 208 0.90 3.66 26.03
N SER A 209 1.23 4.71 25.28
CA SER A 209 0.45 5.14 24.10
C SER A 209 0.34 4.03 23.04
N LEU A 210 1.43 3.27 22.82
CA LEU A 210 1.46 2.13 21.92
C LEU A 210 0.54 1.01 22.41
N ARG A 211 0.62 0.65 23.70
CA ARG A 211 -0.23 -0.39 24.30
C ARG A 211 -1.70 0.01 24.28
N ASP A 212 -2.01 1.27 24.54
CA ASP A 212 -3.38 1.81 24.44
C ASP A 212 -3.92 1.66 23.02
N ALA A 213 -3.12 1.98 21.99
CA ALA A 213 -3.49 1.79 20.60
C ALA A 213 -3.72 0.30 20.25
N GLN A 214 -2.89 -0.61 20.77
CA GLN A 214 -3.04 -2.05 20.56
C GLN A 214 -4.27 -2.64 21.28
N ALA A 215 -4.70 -2.02 22.38
CA ALA A 215 -5.86 -2.45 23.16
C ALA A 215 -7.19 -2.15 22.47
N VAL A 216 -7.25 -1.12 21.61
CA VAL A 216 -8.44 -0.84 20.79
C VAL A 216 -8.64 -2.03 19.84
N PRO A 217 -9.79 -2.73 19.83
CA PRO A 217 -10.02 -3.84 18.91
C PRO A 217 -9.92 -3.44 17.43
N TYR A 218 -9.72 -4.40 16.53
CA TYR A 218 -9.98 -4.14 15.12
C TYR A 218 -11.47 -3.85 14.91
N LYS A 219 -11.78 -2.99 13.94
CA LYS A 219 -13.15 -2.85 13.43
C LYS A 219 -13.66 -4.23 13.03
N THR A 220 -14.93 -4.48 13.26
CA THR A 220 -15.63 -5.70 12.87
C THR A 220 -15.93 -5.70 11.37
N PRO A 221 -16.21 -6.87 10.77
CA PRO A 221 -16.66 -6.95 9.38
C PRO A 221 -17.88 -6.07 9.09
N ASP A 222 -18.85 -6.02 10.02
CA ASP A 222 -20.02 -5.16 9.96
C ASP A 222 -19.65 -3.67 9.86
N GLU A 223 -18.79 -3.18 10.76
CA GLU A 223 -18.36 -1.79 10.77
C GLU A 223 -17.59 -1.42 9.49
N CYS A 224 -16.73 -2.32 9.00
CA CYS A 224 -15.99 -2.12 7.75
C CYS A 224 -16.91 -2.00 6.54
N LEU A 225 -17.93 -2.87 6.43
CA LEU A 225 -18.87 -2.87 5.30
C LEU A 225 -19.89 -1.73 5.37
N ALA A 226 -20.30 -1.34 6.58
CA ALA A 226 -21.15 -0.18 6.80
C ALA A 226 -20.41 1.11 6.39
N GLU A 227 -19.14 1.25 6.81
CA GLU A 227 -18.31 2.39 6.44
C GLU A 227 -18.04 2.46 4.93
N ALA A 228 -17.72 1.32 4.31
CA ALA A 228 -17.57 1.24 2.86
C ALA A 228 -18.85 1.64 2.12
N THR A 229 -20.02 1.29 2.66
CA THR A 229 -21.32 1.68 2.10
C THR A 229 -21.54 3.19 2.22
N ARG A 230 -21.28 3.77 3.40
CA ARG A 230 -21.36 5.21 3.64
C ARG A 230 -20.47 6.01 2.68
N LEU A 231 -19.20 5.64 2.58
CA LEU A 231 -18.22 6.28 1.70
C LEU A 231 -18.61 6.16 0.22
N LYS A 232 -19.11 4.99 -0.20
CA LYS A 232 -19.65 4.80 -1.56
C LYS A 232 -20.83 5.74 -1.82
N ASP A 233 -21.76 5.89 -0.87
CA ASP A 233 -22.93 6.76 -1.03
C ASP A 233 -22.55 8.24 -1.05
N GLU A 234 -21.60 8.66 -0.22
CA GLU A 234 -21.02 10.00 -0.28
C GLU A 234 -20.32 10.26 -1.62
N GLY A 235 -19.58 9.28 -2.13
CA GLY A 235 -18.97 9.33 -3.46
C GLY A 235 -20.02 9.48 -4.56
N ASN A 236 -21.17 8.81 -4.45
CA ASN A 236 -22.29 8.97 -5.39
C ASN A 236 -22.87 10.38 -5.35
N VAL A 237 -23.02 10.97 -4.16
CA VAL A 237 -23.47 12.37 -4.00
C VAL A 237 -22.47 13.33 -4.63
N ALA A 238 -21.16 13.12 -4.42
CA ALA A 238 -20.11 13.92 -5.06
C ALA A 238 -20.15 13.79 -6.59
N LEU A 239 -20.31 12.57 -7.11
CA LEU A 239 -20.44 12.29 -8.55
C LEU A 239 -21.65 13.01 -9.16
N GLN A 240 -22.81 12.99 -8.50
CA GLN A 240 -24.01 13.70 -8.95
C GLN A 240 -23.81 15.23 -9.02
N LYS A 241 -22.93 15.76 -8.17
CA LYS A 241 -22.54 17.18 -8.15
C LYS A 241 -21.37 17.49 -9.11
N ASN A 242 -21.00 16.56 -9.99
CA ASN A 242 -19.85 16.65 -10.89
C ASN A 242 -18.49 16.88 -10.19
N ARG A 243 -18.36 16.49 -8.93
CA ARG A 243 -17.10 16.58 -8.16
C ARG A 243 -16.31 15.27 -8.32
N PHE A 244 -15.78 15.04 -9.51
CA PHE A 244 -15.24 13.73 -9.88
C PHE A 244 -14.01 13.31 -9.07
N GLY A 245 -13.08 14.23 -8.79
CA GLY A 245 -11.90 13.94 -7.96
C GLY A 245 -12.26 13.55 -6.53
N GLU A 246 -13.24 14.24 -5.94
CA GLU A 246 -13.79 13.90 -4.62
C GLU A 246 -14.48 12.53 -4.64
N ALA A 247 -15.28 12.24 -5.67
CA ALA A 247 -15.93 10.95 -5.83
C ALA A 247 -14.91 9.80 -5.94
N LEU A 248 -13.84 9.96 -6.73
CA LEU A 248 -12.79 8.94 -6.86
C LEU A 248 -12.08 8.69 -5.53
N ARG A 249 -11.71 9.74 -4.79
CA ARG A 249 -11.11 9.61 -3.45
C ARG A 249 -12.04 8.86 -2.49
N LEU A 250 -13.33 9.19 -2.46
CA LEU A 250 -14.30 8.51 -1.60
C LEU A 250 -14.50 7.04 -1.99
N TYR A 251 -14.45 6.71 -3.30
CA TYR A 251 -14.50 5.31 -3.74
C TYR A 251 -13.23 4.54 -3.38
N GLU A 252 -12.06 5.18 -3.42
CA GLU A 252 -10.80 4.60 -2.96
C GLU A 252 -10.83 4.33 -1.45
N GLU A 253 -11.31 5.29 -0.66
CA GLU A 253 -11.53 5.12 0.79
C GLU A 253 -12.54 3.99 1.08
N ALA A 254 -13.59 3.86 0.26
CA ALA A 254 -14.55 2.76 0.38
C ALA A 254 -13.93 1.39 0.08
N PHE A 255 -13.03 1.29 -0.91
CA PHE A 255 -12.23 0.07 -1.13
C PHE A 255 -11.34 -0.21 0.08
N LEU A 256 -10.65 0.80 0.60
CA LEU A 256 -9.75 0.67 1.74
C LEU A 256 -10.49 0.19 3.01
N ALA A 257 -11.70 0.70 3.25
CA ALA A 257 -12.57 0.26 4.35
C ALA A 257 -12.91 -1.24 4.26
N MET A 258 -12.92 -1.83 3.06
CA MET A 258 -13.08 -3.27 2.84
C MET A 258 -11.74 -4.02 2.76
N HIS A 259 -10.64 -3.43 3.23
CA HIS A 259 -9.28 -3.99 3.16
C HIS A 259 -8.81 -4.26 1.72
N ILE A 260 -9.15 -3.34 0.81
CA ILE A 260 -8.73 -3.40 -0.59
C ILE A 260 -7.92 -2.14 -0.87
N VAL A 261 -6.61 -2.31 -1.04
CA VAL A 261 -5.70 -1.21 -1.33
C VAL A 261 -5.64 -1.02 -2.85
N VAL A 262 -6.00 0.17 -3.31
CA VAL A 262 -5.89 0.56 -4.72
C VAL A 262 -4.73 1.53 -4.83
N ALA A 263 -3.75 1.22 -5.68
CA ALA A 263 -2.60 2.08 -5.96
C ALA A 263 -2.38 2.12 -7.47
N GLY A 264 -2.59 3.29 -8.08
CA GLY A 264 -2.52 3.43 -9.53
C GLY A 264 -3.47 2.47 -10.25
N LYS A 265 -2.91 1.50 -10.99
CA LYS A 265 -3.65 0.45 -11.72
C LYS A 265 -3.70 -0.90 -10.99
N ARG A 266 -3.17 -0.97 -9.77
CA ARG A 266 -3.07 -2.18 -8.97
C ARG A 266 -4.12 -2.21 -7.88
N ARG A 267 -4.51 -3.43 -7.50
CA ARG A 267 -5.48 -3.69 -6.43
C ARG A 267 -5.05 -4.91 -5.64
N SER A 268 -4.69 -4.72 -4.38
CA SER A 268 -4.39 -5.78 -3.42
C SER A 268 -5.61 -6.02 -2.53
N ILE A 269 -6.02 -7.27 -2.38
CA ILE A 269 -7.22 -7.66 -1.64
C ILE A 269 -6.78 -8.46 -0.41
N TRP A 270 -7.15 -7.99 0.77
CA TRP A 270 -6.72 -8.57 2.04
C TRP A 270 -7.88 -9.04 2.90
N GLY A 271 -7.61 -9.83 3.93
CA GLY A 271 -8.58 -10.16 4.98
C GLY A 271 -9.75 -11.02 4.49
N ASN A 272 -9.51 -11.97 3.58
CA ASN A 272 -10.61 -12.81 3.09
C ASN A 272 -11.26 -13.60 4.25
N ALA A 273 -10.48 -14.35 5.02
CA ALA A 273 -10.97 -15.07 6.18
C ALA A 273 -11.69 -14.16 7.19
N PHE A 274 -11.24 -12.91 7.36
CA PHE A 274 -11.89 -11.94 8.24
C PHE A 274 -13.35 -11.63 7.86
N PHE A 275 -13.71 -11.65 6.58
CA PHE A 275 -15.10 -11.43 6.14
C PHE A 275 -15.91 -12.74 5.99
N GLU A 276 -15.34 -13.90 6.29
CA GLU A 276 -16.01 -15.22 6.22
C GLU A 276 -16.90 -15.49 7.45
N THR A 277 -17.76 -14.52 7.79
CA THR A 277 -18.71 -14.59 8.90
C THR A 277 -20.09 -14.15 8.45
N HIS A 278 -21.11 -14.54 9.22
CA HIS A 278 -22.42 -13.90 9.14
C HIS A 278 -22.37 -12.54 9.85
N LEU A 279 -23.03 -11.57 9.23
CA LEU A 279 -23.13 -10.21 9.73
C LEU A 279 -24.32 -10.06 10.67
N HIS A 280 -24.16 -9.21 11.67
CA HIS A 280 -25.11 -9.06 12.77
C HIS A 280 -25.72 -7.65 12.86
N SER A 281 -25.19 -6.69 12.11
CA SER A 281 -25.77 -5.35 12.03
C SER A 281 -27.13 -5.37 11.34
N GLU A 282 -28.02 -4.46 11.73
CA GLU A 282 -29.35 -4.31 11.13
C GLU A 282 -29.30 -4.12 9.60
N GLN A 283 -28.25 -3.46 9.10
CA GLN A 283 -28.07 -3.20 7.66
C GLN A 283 -27.81 -4.48 6.85
N PHE A 284 -27.15 -5.47 7.46
CA PHE A 284 -26.69 -6.68 6.78
C PHE A 284 -27.15 -7.96 7.47
N GLU A 285 -28.24 -7.89 8.22
CA GLU A 285 -28.68 -8.96 9.11
C GLU A 285 -28.71 -10.32 8.40
N SER A 286 -28.00 -11.30 8.98
CA SER A 286 -27.89 -12.68 8.48
C SER A 286 -27.25 -12.84 7.09
N GLN A 287 -26.69 -11.77 6.50
CA GLN A 287 -25.97 -11.87 5.23
C GLN A 287 -24.55 -12.36 5.47
N TYR A 288 -24.01 -13.10 4.50
CA TYR A 288 -22.63 -13.56 4.54
C TYR A 288 -21.68 -12.43 4.12
N GLY A 289 -20.72 -12.08 4.98
CA GLY A 289 -19.87 -10.90 4.82
C GLY A 289 -19.08 -10.85 3.51
N GLN A 290 -18.55 -11.99 3.07
CA GLN A 290 -17.88 -12.12 1.77
C GLN A 290 -18.78 -11.78 0.59
N LEU A 291 -20.05 -12.19 0.63
CA LEU A 291 -21.01 -11.89 -0.43
C LEU A 291 -21.33 -10.39 -0.48
N VAL A 292 -21.57 -9.77 0.69
CA VAL A 292 -21.80 -8.32 0.79
C VAL A 292 -20.59 -7.54 0.28
N ARG A 293 -19.38 -7.93 0.71
CA ARG A 293 -18.12 -7.34 0.25
C ARG A 293 -17.96 -7.45 -1.26
N LEU A 294 -18.26 -8.62 -1.84
CA LEU A 294 -18.20 -8.84 -3.29
C LEU A 294 -19.18 -7.92 -4.03
N VAL A 295 -20.43 -7.82 -3.57
CA VAL A 295 -21.43 -6.92 -4.17
C VAL A 295 -21.00 -5.46 -4.10
N LEU A 296 -20.46 -5.02 -2.96
CA LEU A 296 -19.94 -3.65 -2.79
C LEU A 296 -18.76 -3.37 -3.73
N ARG A 297 -17.84 -4.32 -3.91
CA ARG A 297 -16.72 -4.20 -4.86
C ARG A 297 -17.22 -3.97 -6.29
N VAL A 298 -18.22 -4.73 -6.74
CA VAL A 298 -18.78 -4.59 -8.09
C VAL A 298 -19.47 -3.22 -8.26
N LYS A 299 -20.25 -2.79 -7.24
CA LYS A 299 -20.86 -1.45 -7.22
C LYS A 299 -19.81 -0.34 -7.33
N LEU A 300 -18.72 -0.43 -6.57
CA LEU A 300 -17.64 0.56 -6.61
C LEU A 300 -16.97 0.60 -7.98
N VAL A 301 -16.63 -0.55 -8.57
CA VAL A 301 -16.06 -0.59 -9.93
C VAL A 301 -17.01 0.07 -10.94
N ALA A 302 -18.31 -0.24 -10.87
CA ALA A 302 -19.29 0.38 -11.75
C ALA A 302 -19.25 1.91 -11.62
N ASN A 303 -19.24 2.42 -10.40
CA ASN A 303 -19.24 3.85 -10.11
C ASN A 303 -17.92 4.54 -10.51
N THR A 304 -16.76 3.94 -10.18
CA THR A 304 -15.45 4.41 -10.63
C THR A 304 -15.37 4.48 -12.15
N THR A 305 -15.89 3.48 -12.86
CA THR A 305 -15.93 3.46 -14.33
C THR A 305 -16.81 4.59 -14.86
N LEU A 306 -17.97 4.85 -14.24
CA LEU A 306 -18.83 5.98 -14.60
C LEU A 306 -18.14 7.33 -14.37
N THR A 307 -17.44 7.50 -13.25
CA THR A 307 -16.70 8.73 -12.95
C THR A 307 -15.63 8.98 -14.00
N TYR A 308 -14.83 7.97 -14.36
CA TYR A 308 -13.83 8.13 -15.43
C TYR A 308 -14.46 8.43 -16.79
N LEU A 309 -15.59 7.82 -17.14
CA LEU A 309 -16.34 8.18 -18.35
C LEU A 309 -16.79 9.63 -18.35
N LYS A 310 -17.30 10.13 -17.21
CA LYS A 310 -17.74 11.52 -17.06
C LYS A 310 -16.59 12.52 -17.13
N MET A 311 -15.37 12.09 -16.78
CA MET A 311 -14.13 12.85 -16.95
C MET A 311 -13.50 12.69 -18.34
N GLU A 312 -14.14 11.94 -19.24
CA GLU A 312 -13.59 11.59 -20.57
C GLU A 312 -12.24 10.84 -20.51
N ASN A 313 -11.91 10.26 -19.34
CA ASN A 313 -10.75 9.41 -19.18
C ASN A 313 -11.10 7.97 -19.59
N TYR A 314 -11.28 7.78 -20.90
CA TYR A 314 -11.71 6.51 -21.48
C TYR A 314 -10.71 5.37 -21.22
N GLN A 315 -9.41 5.68 -21.16
CA GLN A 315 -8.37 4.72 -20.84
C GLN A 315 -8.56 4.09 -19.45
N MET A 316 -8.84 4.91 -18.43
CA MET A 316 -9.06 4.41 -17.07
C MET A 316 -10.42 3.73 -16.92
N ALA A 317 -11.47 4.23 -17.60
CA ALA A 317 -12.77 3.56 -17.63
C ALA A 317 -12.67 2.16 -18.27
N LYS A 318 -11.98 2.04 -19.41
CA LYS A 318 -11.71 0.75 -20.06
C LYS A 318 -10.89 -0.16 -19.15
N PHE A 319 -9.79 0.35 -18.58
CA PHE A 319 -8.90 -0.43 -17.73
C PHE A 319 -9.62 -1.11 -16.56
N TRP A 320 -10.34 -0.33 -15.74
CA TRP A 320 -10.99 -0.88 -14.55
C TRP A 320 -12.15 -1.81 -14.90
N GLY A 321 -12.89 -1.47 -15.96
CA GLY A 321 -13.98 -2.28 -16.45
C GLY A 321 -13.53 -3.63 -17.00
N MET A 322 -12.58 -3.64 -17.94
CA MET A 322 -12.01 -4.86 -18.52
C MET A 322 -11.34 -5.73 -17.47
N ARG A 323 -10.58 -5.13 -16.53
CA ARG A 323 -9.96 -5.89 -15.43
C ARG A 323 -11.02 -6.65 -14.61
N SER A 324 -12.15 -6.00 -14.34
CA SER A 324 -13.18 -6.61 -13.50
C SER A 324 -13.97 -7.68 -14.25
N ILE A 325 -14.22 -7.46 -15.54
CA ILE A 325 -14.79 -8.47 -16.44
C ILE A 325 -13.88 -9.70 -16.52
N GLN A 326 -12.58 -9.50 -16.75
CA GLN A 326 -11.62 -10.59 -16.86
C GLN A 326 -11.52 -11.41 -15.56
N LEU A 327 -11.42 -10.75 -14.41
CA LEU A 327 -11.38 -11.45 -13.11
C LEU A 327 -12.64 -12.28 -12.84
N MET A 328 -13.80 -11.82 -13.32
CA MET A 328 -15.04 -12.60 -13.22
C MET A 328 -15.01 -13.82 -14.14
N ARG A 329 -14.49 -13.69 -15.36
CA ARG A 329 -14.32 -14.82 -16.30
C ARG A 329 -13.36 -15.87 -15.77
N GLU A 330 -12.20 -15.44 -15.28
CA GLU A 330 -11.21 -16.31 -14.63
C GLU A 330 -11.83 -17.07 -13.45
N GLY A 331 -12.61 -16.39 -12.60
CA GLY A 331 -13.32 -17.01 -11.49
C GLY A 331 -14.38 -18.06 -11.90
N MET A 332 -14.84 -18.04 -13.15
CA MET A 332 -15.78 -19.02 -13.71
C MET A 332 -15.08 -20.17 -14.46
N GLY A 333 -13.75 -20.13 -14.59
CA GLY A 333 -13.01 -21.09 -15.43
C GLY A 333 -13.28 -20.94 -16.93
N ILE A 334 -13.86 -19.80 -17.35
CA ILE A 334 -14.08 -19.47 -18.76
C ILE A 334 -12.82 -18.76 -19.26
N GLU A 335 -11.77 -19.54 -19.46
CA GLU A 335 -10.53 -19.07 -20.08
C GLU A 335 -10.64 -19.17 -21.60
N ASN A 336 -10.50 -18.04 -22.31
CA ASN A 336 -10.43 -17.96 -23.77
C ASN A 336 -11.69 -18.36 -24.57
N ASP A 337 -12.86 -18.46 -23.93
CA ASP A 337 -14.10 -18.70 -24.66
C ASP A 337 -14.71 -17.38 -25.19
N ASP A 338 -15.10 -17.38 -26.47
CA ASP A 338 -15.78 -16.24 -27.11
C ASP A 338 -17.26 -16.14 -26.65
N ASP A 339 -17.79 -17.19 -26.02
CA ASP A 339 -19.15 -17.29 -25.51
C ASP A 339 -19.24 -16.87 -24.02
N ASP A 340 -19.12 -15.56 -23.80
CA ASP A 340 -19.22 -14.93 -22.47
C ASP A 340 -20.70 -14.94 -22.01
N GLU A 341 -21.09 -15.97 -21.26
CA GLU A 341 -22.45 -16.08 -20.72
C GLU A 341 -22.68 -15.18 -19.48
N PRO A 342 -23.82 -14.48 -19.39
CA PRO A 342 -24.12 -13.61 -18.26
C PRO A 342 -24.53 -14.39 -17.01
N MET A 343 -24.00 -13.99 -15.86
CA MET A 343 -24.35 -14.53 -14.54
C MET A 343 -25.62 -13.89 -13.99
N LEU A 344 -26.79 -14.21 -14.55
CA LEU A 344 -28.05 -13.58 -14.15
C LEU A 344 -28.47 -13.88 -12.70
N GLY A 345 -28.01 -15.00 -12.12
CA GLY A 345 -28.25 -15.37 -10.71
C GLY A 345 -27.34 -14.69 -9.70
N PHE A 346 -26.37 -13.89 -10.15
CA PHE A 346 -25.43 -13.20 -9.26
C PHE A 346 -26.08 -11.96 -8.62
N ALA A 347 -25.89 -11.78 -7.31
CA ALA A 347 -26.51 -10.69 -6.54
C ALA A 347 -26.16 -9.27 -7.07
N ALA A 348 -25.05 -9.11 -7.79
CA ALA A 348 -24.67 -7.84 -8.44
C ALA A 348 -24.75 -7.88 -9.98
N ALA A 349 -25.58 -8.76 -10.57
CA ALA A 349 -25.76 -8.90 -12.01
C ALA A 349 -26.08 -7.56 -12.71
N ASN A 350 -26.96 -6.74 -12.13
CA ASN A 350 -27.27 -5.42 -12.68
C ASN A 350 -26.05 -4.48 -12.72
N GLU A 351 -25.19 -4.55 -11.72
CA GLU A 351 -23.96 -3.73 -11.66
C GLU A 351 -22.91 -4.25 -12.65
N MET A 352 -22.85 -5.57 -12.86
CA MET A 352 -22.06 -6.15 -13.95
C MET A 352 -22.53 -5.65 -15.31
N GLY A 353 -23.84 -5.64 -15.57
CA GLY A 353 -24.40 -5.06 -16.81
C GLY A 353 -23.99 -3.60 -17.02
N LYS A 354 -23.99 -2.79 -15.94
CA LYS A 354 -23.49 -1.41 -15.99
C LYS A 354 -21.99 -1.33 -16.29
N ILE A 355 -21.17 -2.22 -15.75
CA ILE A 355 -19.73 -2.29 -16.06
C ILE A 355 -19.56 -2.59 -17.55
N TYR A 356 -20.15 -3.67 -18.07
CA TYR A 356 -20.08 -4.02 -19.49
C TYR A 356 -20.49 -2.86 -20.40
N TYR A 357 -21.63 -2.22 -20.11
CA TYR A 357 -22.11 -1.07 -20.86
C TYR A 357 -21.12 0.11 -20.83
N ARG A 358 -20.67 0.51 -19.64
CA ARG A 358 -19.77 1.65 -19.46
C ARG A 358 -18.39 1.41 -20.10
N THR A 359 -17.86 0.20 -19.96
CA THR A 359 -16.63 -0.21 -20.64
C THR A 359 -16.80 -0.20 -22.16
N GLY A 360 -17.95 -0.64 -22.67
CA GLY A 360 -18.29 -0.57 -24.09
C GLY A 360 -18.32 0.88 -24.62
N LEU A 361 -18.87 1.82 -23.84
CA LEU A 361 -18.83 3.25 -24.18
C LEU A 361 -17.39 3.78 -24.27
N ALA A 362 -16.53 3.40 -23.32
CA ALA A 362 -15.12 3.77 -23.35
C ALA A 362 -14.40 3.20 -24.58
N CYS A 363 -14.60 1.92 -24.89
CA CYS A 363 -14.03 1.28 -26.08
C CYS A 363 -14.51 1.98 -27.36
N LYS A 364 -15.81 2.31 -27.45
CA LYS A 364 -16.38 3.04 -28.59
C LYS A 364 -15.74 4.42 -28.75
N ALA A 365 -15.56 5.16 -27.65
CA ALA A 365 -14.93 6.49 -27.66
C ALA A 365 -13.43 6.43 -28.05
N MET A 366 -12.83 5.26 -27.96
CA MET A 366 -11.45 4.97 -28.37
C MET A 366 -11.37 4.31 -29.76
N ASP A 367 -12.46 4.33 -30.55
CA ASP A 367 -12.59 3.71 -31.87
C ASP A 367 -12.40 2.16 -31.90
N GLU A 368 -12.52 1.50 -30.76
CA GLU A 368 -12.48 0.03 -30.65
C GLU A 368 -13.88 -0.59 -30.84
N ILE A 369 -14.43 -0.42 -32.05
CA ILE A 369 -15.84 -0.73 -32.36
C ILE A 369 -16.20 -2.20 -32.15
N GLU A 370 -15.30 -3.12 -32.50
CA GLU A 370 -15.55 -4.56 -32.33
C GLU A 370 -15.67 -4.93 -30.85
N GLN A 371 -14.73 -4.46 -30.03
CA GLN A 371 -14.75 -4.68 -28.59
C GLN A 371 -16.00 -4.04 -27.95
N ALA A 372 -16.33 -2.81 -28.35
CA ALA A 372 -17.54 -2.13 -27.89
C ALA A 372 -18.81 -2.94 -28.21
N ARG A 373 -18.90 -3.50 -29.42
CA ARG A 373 -20.03 -4.35 -29.82
C ARG A 373 -20.14 -5.61 -28.96
N LYS A 374 -19.04 -6.32 -28.72
CA LYS A 374 -19.03 -7.52 -27.85
C LYS A 374 -19.56 -7.17 -26.46
N LEU A 375 -19.05 -6.08 -25.86
CA LEU A 375 -19.45 -5.62 -24.53
C LEU A 375 -20.93 -5.19 -24.46
N PHE A 376 -21.44 -4.46 -25.46
CA PHE A 376 -22.85 -4.05 -25.48
C PHE A 376 -23.81 -5.25 -25.64
N ARG A 377 -23.44 -6.28 -26.39
CA ARG A 377 -24.26 -7.50 -26.50
C ARG A 377 -24.44 -8.17 -25.14
N ILE A 378 -23.35 -8.33 -24.39
CA ILE A 378 -23.40 -8.92 -23.04
C ILE A 378 -24.16 -8.01 -22.08
N ALA A 379 -23.93 -6.69 -22.14
CA ALA A 379 -24.68 -5.73 -21.33
C ALA A 379 -26.19 -5.81 -21.58
N ALA A 380 -26.62 -6.02 -22.82
CA ALA A 380 -28.03 -6.18 -23.17
C ALA A 380 -28.65 -7.47 -22.59
N GLN A 381 -27.85 -8.50 -22.31
CA GLN A 381 -28.35 -9.70 -21.65
C GLN A 381 -28.52 -9.48 -20.14
N TYR A 382 -27.60 -8.77 -19.49
CA TYR A 382 -27.74 -8.37 -18.08
C TYR A 382 -28.88 -7.37 -17.85
N LEU A 383 -29.09 -6.44 -18.79
CA LEU A 383 -30.02 -5.32 -18.67
C LEU A 383 -30.92 -5.21 -19.92
N PRO A 384 -31.79 -6.20 -20.20
CA PRO A 384 -32.51 -6.31 -21.47
C PRO A 384 -33.53 -5.20 -21.73
N ARG A 385 -33.98 -4.53 -20.67
CA ARG A 385 -34.99 -3.45 -20.74
C ARG A 385 -34.38 -2.05 -20.75
N ASP A 386 -33.05 -1.92 -20.74
CA ASP A 386 -32.40 -0.60 -20.76
C ASP A 386 -32.33 -0.05 -22.20
N PRO A 387 -33.05 1.05 -22.52
CA PRO A 387 -33.08 1.60 -23.87
C PRO A 387 -31.73 2.18 -24.31
N HIS A 388 -30.90 2.65 -23.37
CA HIS A 388 -29.59 3.21 -23.70
C HIS A 388 -28.63 2.16 -24.24
N ILE A 389 -28.72 0.93 -23.73
CA ILE A 389 -27.91 -0.19 -24.21
C ILE A 389 -28.31 -0.58 -25.63
N GLN A 390 -29.61 -0.62 -25.93
CA GLN A 390 -30.11 -0.94 -27.27
C GLN A 390 -29.66 0.10 -28.30
N VAL A 391 -29.74 1.39 -27.96
CA VAL A 391 -29.23 2.48 -28.80
C VAL A 391 -27.71 2.37 -29.01
N ALA A 392 -26.95 2.09 -27.94
CA ALA A 392 -25.51 1.94 -28.04
C ALA A 392 -25.12 0.73 -28.92
N LEU A 393 -25.80 -0.41 -28.76
CA LEU A 393 -25.57 -1.60 -29.56
C LEU A 393 -25.89 -1.35 -31.05
N ALA A 394 -27.00 -0.69 -31.36
CA ALA A 394 -27.36 -0.32 -32.73
C ALA A 394 -26.31 0.62 -33.36
N SER A 395 -25.73 1.52 -32.58
CA SER A 395 -24.73 2.48 -33.06
C SER A 395 -23.40 1.85 -33.48
N VAL A 396 -23.14 0.61 -33.09
CA VAL A 396 -21.93 -0.16 -33.46
C VAL A 396 -22.24 -1.37 -34.32
N ALA A 397 -23.48 -1.53 -34.79
CA ALA A 397 -23.86 -2.58 -35.73
C ALA A 397 -23.13 -2.39 -37.07
N LEU A 398 -22.77 -3.49 -37.75
CA LEU A 398 -22.25 -3.40 -39.11
C LEU A 398 -23.34 -2.80 -39.99
N ARG A 399 -23.03 -1.71 -40.71
CA ARG A 399 -23.86 -1.28 -41.83
C ARG A 399 -23.69 -2.34 -42.91
N ILE A 400 -24.75 -3.09 -43.17
CA ILE A 400 -24.85 -4.05 -44.28
C ILE A 400 -25.04 -3.27 -45.58
#